data_AF-A0A958M525-F1
#
_entry.id   AF-A0A958M525-F1
#
_cell.length_a   1.000
_cell.length_b   1.000
_cell.length_c   1.000
_cell.angle_alpha   90.00
_cell.angle_beta   90.00
_cell.angle_gamma   90.00
#
_symmetry.space_group_name_H-M   'P 1'
#
loop_
_entity.id
_entity.type
_entity.pdbx_description
1 polymer ?
#
loop_
_entity_poly.entity_id
_entity_poly.type
_entity_poly.pdbx_seq_one_letter_code
_entity_poly.pdbx_strand_id
1 'polypeptide(L)' 'HFTFCGHIHPAVKLSGFGRQQLRLPCFFKSKNQMILPAFGEFTGTHALKPKKEDEVYVIVEDSVVKI' A
#
# COMPACT_ATOMS: atom_id res chain seq x y z
N HIS A 1 0.59 -3.53 -21.80
CA HIS A 1 -0.60 -2.90 -21.20
C HIS A 1 -0.35 -2.71 -19.72
N PHE A 2 -0.79 -1.59 -19.14
CA PHE A 2 -0.66 -1.30 -17.71
C PHE A 2 -2.06 -1.03 -17.15
N THR A 3 -2.41 -1.65 -16.01
CA THR A 3 -3.79 -1.65 -15.50
C THR A 3 -3.90 -0.94 -14.15
N PHE A 4 -4.91 -0.09 -13.99
CA PHE A 4 -5.33 0.41 -12.68
C PHE A 4 -6.46 -0.48 -12.13
N CYS A 5 -6.35 -0.93 -10.89
CA CYS A 5 -7.32 -1.81 -10.27
C CYS A 5 -7.51 -1.52 -8.78
N GLY A 6 -8.59 -2.04 -8.19
CA GLY A 6 -8.94 -1.86 -6.77
C GLY A 6 -9.36 -3.17 -6.11
N HIS A 7 -10.43 -3.12 -5.31
CA HIS A 7 -11.08 -4.24 -4.61
C HIS A 7 -10.32 -4.83 -3.39
N ILE A 8 -9.02 -5.08 -3.49
CA ILE A 8 -8.29 -5.79 -2.42
C ILE A 8 -7.81 -4.89 -1.27
N HIS A 9 -7.90 -3.57 -1.43
CA HIS A 9 -7.54 -2.58 -0.40
C HIS A 9 -6.09 -2.76 0.10
N PRO A 10 -5.10 -2.51 -0.77
CA PRO A 10 -3.69 -2.77 -0.48
C PRO A 10 -3.20 -1.97 0.73
N ALA A 11 -2.40 -2.63 1.55
CA ALA A 11 -1.61 -2.04 2.62
C ALA A 11 -0.25 -2.72 2.72
N VAL A 12 0.68 -2.07 3.41
CA VAL A 12 1.99 -2.63 3.77
C VAL A 12 2.22 -2.57 5.27
N LYS A 13 3.04 -3.49 5.76
CA LYS A 13 3.47 -3.50 7.17
C LYS A 13 4.82 -2.83 7.28
N LEU A 14 4.91 -1.79 8.11
CA LEU A 14 6.15 -1.14 8.50
C LEU A 14 6.50 -1.56 9.92
N SER A 15 7.77 -1.92 10.13
CA SER A 15 8.30 -2.23 11.45
C SER A 15 9.10 -1.04 11.96
N GLY A 16 8.72 -0.53 13.13
CA GLY A 16 9.40 0.57 13.81
C GLY A 16 10.25 0.10 14.99
N PHE A 17 10.81 1.07 15.71
CA PHE A 17 11.53 0.82 16.97
C PHE A 17 10.58 0.23 18.03
N GLY A 18 11.15 -0.52 18.99
CA GLY A 18 10.38 -1.07 20.10
C GLY A 18 9.34 -2.13 19.70
N ARG A 19 9.56 -2.84 18.57
CA ARG A 19 8.64 -3.87 18.02
C ARG A 19 7.28 -3.31 17.56
N GLN A 20 7.17 -2.00 17.33
CA GLN A 20 5.97 -1.42 16.75
C GLN A 20 5.78 -1.92 15.31
N GLN A 21 4.54 -2.25 14.96
CA GLN A 21 4.13 -2.56 13.59
C GLN A 21 2.99 -1.63 13.20
N LEU A 22 3.19 -0.90 12.11
CA LEU A 22 2.17 -0.08 11.50
C LEU A 22 1.69 -0.77 10.23
N ARG A 23 0.38 -0.71 10.00
CA ARG A 23 -0.23 -1.17 8.75
C ARG A 23 -0.82 0.05 8.09
N LEU A 24 -0.24 0.45 6.96
CA LEU A 24 -0.64 1.67 6.26
C LEU A 24 -1.24 1.31 4.90
N PRO A 25 -2.38 1.93 4.52
CA PRO A 25 -2.88 1.84 3.15
C PRO A 25 -1.83 2.40 2.19
N CYS A 26 -1.78 1.85 0.99
CA CYS A 26 -0.77 2.25 0.01
C CYS A 26 -1.28 2.15 -1.42
N PHE A 27 -0.72 2.95 -2.32
CA PHE A 27 -0.70 2.59 -3.73
C PHE A 27 0.38 1.53 -3.94
N PHE A 28 0.03 0.45 -4.63
CA PHE A 28 0.95 -0.65 -4.90
C PHE A 28 1.15 -0.80 -6.40
N LYS A 29 2.31 -0.37 -6.91
CA LYS A 29 2.67 -0.49 -8.31
C LYS A 29 3.57 -1.69 -8.51
N SER A 30 3.16 -2.60 -9.37
CA SER A 30 4.04 -3.63 -9.93
C SER A 30 4.30 -3.34 -11.41
N LYS A 31 5.06 -4.21 -12.07
CA LYS A 31 5.47 -4.03 -13.48
C LYS A 31 4.32 -3.67 -14.44
N ASN A 32 3.14 -4.29 -14.26
CA ASN A 32 2.01 -4.16 -15.21
C ASN A 32 0.73 -3.64 -14.57
N GLN A 33 0.73 -3.25 -13.29
CA GLN A 33 -0.48 -2.75 -12.65
C GLN A 33 -0.20 -1.78 -11.50
N MET A 34 -1.19 -0.93 -11.22
CA MET A 34 -1.30 -0.10 -10.04
C MET A 34 -2.56 -0.50 -9.28
N ILE A 35 -2.41 -0.94 -8.03
CA ILE A 35 -3.53 -1.22 -7.13
C ILE A 35 -3.78 0.02 -6.29
N LEU A 36 -5.01 0.53 -6.37
CA LEU A 36 -5.47 1.70 -5.63
C LEU A 36 -5.91 1.30 -4.21
N PRO A 37 -5.63 2.14 -3.19
CA PRO A 37 -6.12 1.94 -1.84
C PRO A 37 -7.65 2.08 -1.80
N ALA A 38 -8.25 1.62 -0.70
CA ALA A 38 -9.65 1.91 -0.45
C ALA A 38 -9.85 3.38 -0.12
N PHE A 39 -10.89 4.00 -0.68
CA PHE A 39 -11.27 5.38 -0.32
C PHE A 39 -12.10 5.45 0.97
N GLY A 40 -12.68 4.33 1.41
CA GLY A 40 -13.48 4.26 2.63
C GLY A 40 -12.63 4.00 3.87
N GLU A 41 -12.81 4.82 4.90
CA GLU A 41 -12.06 4.77 6.17
C GLU A 41 -12.27 3.44 6.95
N PHE A 42 -13.47 2.86 6.86
CA PHE A 42 -13.85 1.65 7.63
C PHE A 42 -13.62 0.33 6.91
N THR A 43 -12.82 0.33 5.85
CA THR A 43 -12.57 -0.89 5.08
C THR A 43 -11.38 -1.66 5.63
N GLY A 44 -11.50 -2.99 5.70
CA GLY A 44 -10.36 -3.85 5.97
C GLY A 44 -9.30 -3.70 4.88
N THR A 45 -8.03 -3.90 5.22
CA THR A 45 -6.91 -3.82 4.28
C THR A 45 -6.19 -5.16 4.09
N HIS A 46 -5.62 -5.39 2.92
CA HIS A 46 -4.85 -6.58 2.60
C HIS A 46 -3.35 -6.27 2.56
N ALA A 47 -2.56 -6.93 3.41
CA ALA A 47 -1.12 -6.64 3.50
C ALA A 47 -0.37 -7.35 2.38
N LEU A 48 0.18 -6.57 1.46
CA LEU A 48 1.04 -7.07 0.39
C LEU A 48 2.49 -7.08 0.86
N LYS A 49 3.24 -8.08 0.38
CA LYS A 49 4.70 -8.13 0.52
C LYS A 49 5.33 -7.62 -0.78
N PRO A 50 6.00 -6.46 -0.78
CA PRO A 50 6.63 -5.91 -1.98
C PRO A 50 7.76 -6.81 -2.48
N LYS A 51 7.89 -6.93 -3.79
CA LYS A 51 9.08 -7.47 -4.46
C LYS A 51 10.02 -6.32 -4.82
N LYS A 52 11.25 -6.66 -5.20
CA LYS A 52 12.30 -5.69 -5.54
C LYS A 52 11.92 -4.70 -6.66
N GLU A 53 11.04 -5.13 -7.56
CA GLU A 53 10.57 -4.34 -8.72
C GLU A 53 9.29 -3.57 -8.44
N ASP A 54 8.64 -3.82 -7.30
CA ASP A 54 7.41 -3.12 -6.92
C ASP A 54 7.76 -1.76 -6.31
N GLU A 55 6.91 -0.77 -6.57
CA GLU A 55 6.98 0.53 -5.94
C GLU A 55 5.76 0.69 -5.03
N VAL A 56 6.03 1.00 -3.75
CA VAL A 56 4.98 1.22 -2.77
C VAL A 56 4.97 2.66 -2.34
N TYR A 57 3.78 3.25 -2.36
CA TYR A 57 3.54 4.61 -1.90
C TYR A 57 2.54 4.56 -0.75
N VAL A 58 3.01 4.73 0.48
CA VAL A 58 2.15 4.75 1.67
C VAL A 58 1.43 6.09 1.77
N ILE A 59 0.18 6.04 2.23
CA ILE A 59 -0.59 7.23 2.58
C ILE A 59 -0.42 7.46 4.07
N VAL A 60 0.02 8.66 4.43
CA VAL A 60 0.21 9.12 5.81
C VAL A 60 -0.33 10.53 5.92
N GLU A 61 -1.37 10.71 6.74
CA GLU A 61 -2.07 11.99 6.88
C GLU A 61 -2.47 12.52 5.49
N ASP A 62 -2.01 13.72 5.13
CA ASP A 62 -2.29 14.36 3.85
C ASP A 62 -1.16 14.18 2.82
N SER A 63 -0.30 13.18 3.02
CA SER A 63 0.92 12.96 2.23
C SER A 63 1.02 11.54 1.68
N VAL A 64 1.72 11.43 0.54
CA VAL A 64 2.05 10.17 -0.12
C VAL A 64 3.57 10.02 -0.14
N VAL A 65 4.08 8.96 0.49
CA VAL A 65 5.53 8.73 0.64
C VAL A 65 5.91 7.42 -0.03
N LYS A 66 6.92 7.46 -0.91
CA LYS A 66 7.50 6.24 -1.48
C LYS A 66 8.44 5.60 -0.47
N ILE A 67 8.34 4.28 -0.31
CA ILE A 67 9.16 3.48 0.62
C ILE A 67 9.91 2.35 -0.09
#